data_AF-A0A8H7ME42-F1
#
_entry.id   AF-A0A8H7ME42-F1
#
_cell.length_a   1.000
_cell.length_b   1.000
_cell.length_c   1.000
_cell.angle_alpha   90.00
_cell.angle_beta   90.00
_cell.angle_gamma   90.00
#
_symmetry.space_group_name_H-M   'P 1'
#
loop_
_entity.id
_entity.type
_entity.pdbx_description
1 polymer ?
#
loop_
_entity_poly.entity_id
_entity_poly.type
_entity_poly.pdbx_seq_one_letter_code
_entity_poly.pdbx_strand_id
1 'polypeptide(L)'
;MFSGWIMFNASLLFASIATDAWQLVLTQGLLYGVGWRICYTPVYIILNEWFEKRRGLAYGIYNAASGISGFVLPFALEVLLRNYGFRITLRVYVVAYTLLSAPVFWLIRPRLPAHIRTPVQDLHTTSVIERQLPWYSVLLTPSIIVISTSIFLQGLVFPYPTTFLPSYASTLGLETSKASSLLSISALWQVPGLILLGWFSDHVSIHIPHSLPTLVSGLGCLFLWGPAKAFPTLAVFSSLWGFFGVPYSVFWSRISYGLAKKSGQEK
;
A
#
# COMPACT_ATOMS: atom_id res chain seq x y z
N MET A 1 -3.00 0.29 -17.08
CA MET A 1 -1.76 0.91 -16.57
C MET A 1 -1.60 2.34 -17.09
N PHE A 2 -1.37 2.59 -18.38
CA PHE A 2 -1.30 3.96 -18.94
C PHE A 2 -2.54 4.82 -18.67
N SER A 3 -3.74 4.26 -18.83
CA SER A 3 -5.00 4.94 -18.52
C SER A 3 -5.09 5.42 -17.06
N GLY A 4 -4.70 4.56 -16.12
CA GLY A 4 -4.62 4.91 -14.70
C GLY A 4 -3.60 6.01 -14.42
N TRP A 5 -2.47 6.02 -15.13
CA TRP A 5 -1.41 7.00 -14.93
C TRP A 5 -1.83 8.39 -15.41
N ILE A 6 -2.52 8.45 -16.55
CA ILE A 6 -3.14 9.69 -17.04
C ILE A 6 -4.21 10.17 -16.07
N MET A 7 -5.08 9.28 -15.57
CA MET A 7 -6.11 9.64 -14.57
C MET A 7 -5.50 10.18 -13.27
N PHE A 8 -4.42 9.59 -12.79
CA PHE A 8 -3.71 10.03 -11.60
C PHE A 8 -3.13 11.44 -11.78
N ASN A 9 -2.44 11.70 -12.90
CA ASN A 9 -1.91 13.04 -13.18
C ASN A 9 -3.04 14.07 -13.38
N ALA A 10 -4.11 13.69 -14.08
CA ALA A 10 -5.28 14.53 -14.25
C ALA A 10 -5.93 14.91 -12.91
N SER A 11 -6.03 13.97 -11.95
CA SER A 11 -6.59 14.25 -10.62
C SER A 11 -5.81 15.33 -9.85
N LEU A 12 -4.48 15.32 -9.95
CA LEU A 12 -3.63 16.31 -9.28
C LEU A 12 -3.67 17.67 -9.99
N LEU A 13 -3.78 17.68 -11.33
CA LEU A 13 -3.97 18.92 -12.09
C LEU A 13 -5.31 19.57 -11.80
N PHE A 14 -6.40 18.79 -11.77
CA PHE A 14 -7.72 19.30 -11.41
C PHE A 14 -7.76 19.79 -9.96
N ALA A 15 -7.06 19.12 -9.04
CA ALA A 15 -6.92 19.61 -7.66
C ALA A 15 -6.18 20.96 -7.57
N SER A 16 -5.25 21.26 -8.48
CA SER A 16 -4.55 22.56 -8.52
C SER A 16 -5.46 23.74 -8.89
N ILE A 17 -6.54 23.46 -9.63
CA ILE A 17 -7.49 24.49 -10.11
C ILE A 17 -8.71 24.58 -9.17
N ALA A 18 -8.86 23.65 -8.24
CA ALA A 18 -9.99 23.58 -7.34
C ALA A 18 -10.17 24.89 -6.53
N THR A 19 -11.40 25.40 -6.53
CA THR A 19 -11.82 26.56 -5.75
C THR A 19 -12.60 26.15 -4.51
N ASP A 20 -13.32 25.03 -4.59
CA ASP A 20 -14.20 24.55 -3.52
C ASP A 20 -13.71 23.23 -2.93
N ALA A 21 -14.01 23.01 -1.65
CA ALA A 21 -13.63 21.79 -0.93
C ALA A 21 -14.21 20.51 -1.57
N TRP A 22 -15.44 20.54 -2.10
CA TRP A 22 -16.06 19.37 -2.73
C TRP A 22 -15.31 18.92 -3.99
N GLN A 23 -14.69 19.87 -4.72
CA GLN A 23 -13.87 19.57 -5.89
C GLN A 23 -12.60 18.82 -5.50
N LEU A 24 -12.00 19.15 -4.35
CA LEU A 24 -10.86 18.41 -3.79
C LEU A 24 -11.26 16.99 -3.37
N VAL A 25 -12.44 16.80 -2.78
CA VAL A 25 -12.93 15.47 -2.41
C VAL A 25 -13.10 14.58 -3.65
N LEU A 26 -13.67 15.10 -4.75
CA LEU A 26 -13.82 14.33 -5.98
C LEU A 26 -12.50 14.03 -6.67
N THR A 27 -11.60 15.02 -6.73
CA THR A 27 -10.31 14.87 -7.44
C THR A 27 -9.32 14.02 -6.64
N GLN A 28 -9.07 14.35 -5.37
CA GLN A 28 -8.09 13.65 -4.52
C GLN A 28 -8.66 12.39 -3.86
N GLY A 29 -9.97 12.27 -3.69
CA GLY A 29 -10.61 11.07 -3.16
C GLY A 29 -10.91 10.08 -4.28
N LEU A 30 -11.91 10.38 -5.09
CA LEU A 30 -12.44 9.44 -6.09
C LEU A 30 -11.48 9.25 -7.27
N LEU A 31 -11.12 10.33 -7.97
CA LEU A 31 -10.36 10.22 -9.21
C LEU A 31 -8.93 9.71 -8.97
N TYR A 32 -8.25 10.26 -7.95
CA TYR A 32 -6.93 9.80 -7.53
C TYR A 32 -6.94 8.35 -7.05
N GLY A 33 -7.94 7.96 -6.23
CA GLY A 33 -8.06 6.59 -5.72
C GLY A 33 -8.30 5.56 -6.83
N VAL A 34 -9.21 5.84 -7.76
CA VAL A 34 -9.47 4.96 -8.91
C VAL A 34 -8.26 4.90 -9.84
N GLY A 35 -7.62 6.04 -10.12
CA GLY A 35 -6.39 6.10 -10.92
C GLY A 35 -5.26 5.27 -10.31
N TRP A 36 -5.06 5.38 -8.99
CA TRP A 36 -4.10 4.58 -8.24
C TRP A 36 -4.37 3.08 -8.41
N ARG A 37 -5.62 2.63 -8.21
CA ARG A 37 -5.97 1.20 -8.33
C ARG A 37 -5.74 0.64 -9.73
N ILE A 38 -6.11 1.37 -10.78
CA ILE A 38 -5.91 0.95 -12.19
C ILE A 38 -4.42 0.86 -12.55
N CYS A 39 -3.59 1.71 -11.95
CA CYS A 39 -2.12 1.64 -12.08
C CYS A 39 -1.50 0.51 -11.28
N TYR A 40 -1.95 0.34 -10.04
CA TYR A 40 -1.31 -0.52 -9.06
C TYR A 40 -1.53 -2.01 -9.35
N THR A 41 -2.75 -2.40 -9.72
CA THR A 41 -3.10 -3.81 -10.03
C THR A 41 -2.18 -4.46 -11.09
N PRO A 42 -1.95 -3.88 -12.29
CA PRO A 42 -1.08 -4.51 -13.29
C PRO A 42 0.38 -4.59 -12.85
N VAL A 43 0.88 -3.62 -12.07
CA VAL A 43 2.26 -3.68 -11.52
C VAL A 43 2.41 -4.90 -10.61
N TYR A 44 1.41 -5.19 -9.78
CA TYR A 44 1.38 -6.37 -8.91
C TYR A 44 1.39 -7.67 -9.71
N ILE A 45 0.60 -7.74 -10.79
CA ILE A 45 0.57 -8.91 -11.67
C ILE A 45 1.95 -9.15 -12.29
N ILE A 46 2.55 -8.11 -12.88
CA ILE A 46 3.88 -8.20 -13.51
C ILE A 46 4.93 -8.63 -12.48
N LEU A 47 4.88 -8.09 -11.26
CA LEU A 47 5.81 -8.46 -10.19
C LEU A 47 5.74 -9.96 -9.85
N ASN A 48 4.54 -10.56 -9.86
CA ASN A 48 4.35 -12.00 -9.65
C ASN A 48 4.88 -12.86 -10.80
N GLU A 49 4.90 -12.35 -12.05
CA GLU A 49 5.47 -13.05 -13.21
C GLU A 49 7.00 -13.10 -13.16
N TRP A 50 7.63 -12.03 -12.68
CA TRP A 50 9.09 -11.92 -12.60
C TRP A 50 9.68 -12.70 -11.43
N PHE A 51 8.98 -12.73 -10.29
CA PHE A 51 9.46 -13.36 -9.07
C PHE A 51 8.52 -14.47 -8.63
N GLU A 52 9.01 -15.70 -8.55
CA GLU A 52 8.26 -16.85 -8.01
C GLU A 52 8.77 -17.24 -6.61
N LYS A 53 10.08 -17.49 -6.49
CA LYS A 53 10.70 -17.99 -5.24
C LYS A 53 10.91 -16.92 -4.17
N ARG A 54 11.04 -15.64 -4.55
CA ARG A 54 11.34 -14.50 -3.65
C ARG A 54 10.28 -13.39 -3.75
N ARG A 55 9.00 -13.79 -3.81
CA ARG A 55 7.87 -12.87 -3.99
C ARG A 55 7.76 -11.89 -2.83
N GLY A 56 7.77 -12.38 -1.59
CA GLY A 56 7.65 -11.54 -0.41
C GLY A 56 8.73 -10.47 -0.35
N LEU A 57 9.99 -10.82 -0.63
CA LEU A 57 11.10 -9.85 -0.70
C LEU A 57 10.90 -8.82 -1.82
N ALA A 58 10.51 -9.24 -3.02
CA ALA A 58 10.28 -8.33 -4.15
C ALA A 58 9.17 -7.30 -3.83
N TYR A 59 8.07 -7.76 -3.22
CA TYR A 59 7.00 -6.90 -2.75
C TYR A 59 7.44 -5.99 -1.60
N GLY A 60 8.28 -6.50 -0.69
CA GLY A 60 8.87 -5.73 0.40
C GLY A 60 9.69 -4.56 -0.13
N ILE A 61 10.58 -4.80 -1.09
CA ILE A 61 11.40 -3.76 -1.75
C ILE A 61 10.51 -2.76 -2.50
N TYR A 62 9.53 -3.24 -3.26
CA TYR A 62 8.60 -2.38 -3.99
C TYR A 62 7.82 -1.46 -3.04
N ASN A 63 7.27 -1.99 -1.95
CA ASN A 63 6.51 -1.20 -0.99
C ASN A 63 7.41 -0.33 -0.11
N ALA A 64 8.68 -0.71 0.11
CA ALA A 64 9.63 0.06 0.93
C ALA A 64 9.84 1.49 0.38
N ALA A 65 9.68 1.69 -0.94
CA ALA A 65 9.66 3.01 -1.55
C ALA A 65 8.59 3.94 -0.94
N SER A 66 7.45 3.39 -0.50
CA SER A 66 6.39 4.18 0.14
C SER A 66 6.85 4.80 1.46
N GLY A 67 7.64 4.08 2.27
CA GLY A 67 8.20 4.61 3.51
C GLY A 67 9.22 5.73 3.28
N ILE A 68 10.09 5.55 2.28
CA ILE A 68 11.05 6.60 1.88
C ILE A 68 10.29 7.85 1.39
N SER A 69 9.29 7.67 0.53
CA SER A 69 8.47 8.79 0.06
C SER A 69 7.66 9.43 1.18
N GLY A 70 7.14 8.65 2.14
CA GLY A 70 6.40 9.15 3.29
C GLY A 70 7.26 9.97 4.25
N PHE A 71 8.58 9.73 4.27
CA PHE A 71 9.52 10.58 5.00
C PHE A 71 9.93 11.82 4.19
N VAL A 72 10.37 11.67 2.94
CA VAL A 72 10.97 12.77 2.15
C VAL A 72 9.91 13.75 1.61
N LEU A 73 8.78 13.23 1.13
CA LEU A 73 7.80 14.03 0.39
C LEU A 73 7.14 15.12 1.27
N PRO A 74 6.74 14.87 2.53
CA PRO A 74 6.14 15.90 3.37
C PRO A 74 7.05 17.11 3.59
N PHE A 75 8.36 16.91 3.81
CA PHE A 75 9.31 18.01 3.98
C PHE A 75 9.46 18.84 2.70
N ALA A 76 9.59 18.16 1.55
CA ALA A 76 9.66 18.83 0.27
C ALA A 76 8.39 19.66 0.00
N LEU A 77 7.22 19.07 0.23
CA LEU A 77 5.94 19.74 0.06
C LEU A 77 5.76 20.91 1.04
N GLU A 78 6.19 20.78 2.30
CA GLU A 78 6.10 21.86 3.29
C GLU A 78 6.90 23.10 2.84
N VAL A 79 8.13 22.91 2.36
CA VAL A 79 8.96 24.02 1.84
C VAL A 79 8.29 24.68 0.63
N LEU A 80 7.77 23.89 -0.31
CA LEU A 80 7.08 24.42 -1.48
C LEU A 80 5.79 25.16 -1.10
N LEU A 81 5.00 24.61 -0.16
CA LEU A 81 3.76 25.23 0.32
C LEU A 81 4.02 26.57 1.01
N ARG A 82 5.05 26.67 1.85
CA ARG A 82 5.40 27.93 2.53
C ARG A 82 5.86 29.02 1.57
N ASN A 83 6.58 28.67 0.50
CA ASN A 83 7.18 29.65 -0.41
C ASN A 83 6.27 30.02 -1.60
N TYR A 84 5.54 29.05 -2.17
CA TYR A 84 4.83 29.21 -3.44
C TYR A 84 3.32 28.96 -3.35
N GLY A 85 2.82 28.51 -2.19
CA GLY A 85 1.40 28.24 -1.95
C GLY A 85 0.88 26.97 -2.65
N PHE A 86 -0.35 26.59 -2.28
CA PHE A 86 -0.97 25.30 -2.63
C PHE A 86 -0.99 25.00 -4.14
N ARG A 87 -1.41 25.96 -4.97
CA ARG A 87 -1.65 25.72 -6.40
C ARG A 87 -0.36 25.43 -7.15
N ILE A 88 0.72 26.16 -6.85
CA ILE A 88 2.02 25.99 -7.50
C ILE A 88 2.66 24.69 -7.02
N THR A 89 2.58 24.40 -5.72
CA THR A 89 3.11 23.14 -5.16
C THR A 89 2.52 21.91 -5.85
N LEU A 90 1.19 21.87 -6.04
CA LEU A 90 0.55 20.75 -6.74
C LEU A 90 1.02 20.62 -8.18
N ARG A 91 1.21 21.71 -8.92
CA ARG A 91 1.69 21.67 -10.31
C ARG A 91 3.12 21.14 -10.40
N VAL A 92 4.00 21.63 -9.52
CA VAL A 92 5.39 21.15 -9.45
C VAL A 92 5.41 19.66 -9.09
N TYR A 93 4.55 19.23 -8.16
CA TYR A 93 4.42 17.83 -7.79
C TYR A 93 3.97 16.94 -8.96
N VAL A 94 2.98 17.36 -9.76
CA VAL A 94 2.57 16.61 -10.96
C VAL A 94 3.70 16.51 -11.96
N VAL A 95 4.38 17.62 -12.26
CA VAL A 95 5.47 17.64 -13.24
C VAL A 95 6.60 16.71 -12.80
N ALA A 96 7.02 16.81 -11.53
CA ALA A 96 8.05 15.94 -10.97
C ALA A 96 7.64 14.46 -11.01
N TYR A 97 6.41 14.14 -10.58
CA TYR A 97 5.89 12.77 -10.61
C TYR A 97 5.81 12.21 -12.03
N THR A 98 5.32 13.00 -12.98
CA THR A 98 5.21 12.61 -14.40
C THR A 98 6.59 12.31 -14.97
N LEU A 99 7.57 13.18 -14.74
CA LEU A 99 8.94 13.02 -15.24
C LEU A 99 9.64 11.78 -14.66
N LEU A 100 9.47 11.54 -13.36
CA LEU A 100 10.09 10.38 -12.68
C LEU A 100 9.42 9.05 -13.06
N SER A 101 8.10 9.06 -13.26
CA SER A 101 7.35 7.83 -13.52
C SER A 101 7.27 7.45 -15.00
N ALA A 102 7.25 8.41 -15.93
CA ALA A 102 7.19 8.16 -17.37
C ALA A 102 8.23 7.13 -17.90
N PRO A 103 9.54 7.23 -17.57
CA PRO A 103 10.51 6.25 -18.04
C PRO A 103 10.26 4.86 -17.45
N VAL A 104 9.77 4.78 -16.22
CA VAL A 104 9.44 3.50 -15.55
C VAL A 104 8.27 2.80 -16.24
N PHE A 105 7.22 3.53 -16.62
CA PHE A 105 6.10 2.97 -17.37
C PHE A 105 6.51 2.41 -18.74
N TRP A 106 7.53 3.00 -19.38
CA TRP A 106 8.06 2.51 -20.64
C TRP A 106 8.99 1.29 -20.47
N LEU A 107 9.71 1.22 -19.35
CA LEU A 107 10.64 0.13 -19.05
C LEU A 107 9.95 -1.14 -18.51
N ILE A 108 8.82 -0.99 -17.81
CA ILE A 108 8.08 -2.14 -17.26
C ILE A 108 7.53 -2.98 -18.41
N ARG A 109 8.18 -4.10 -18.67
CA ARG A 109 7.73 -5.10 -19.63
C ARG A 109 7.24 -6.35 -18.89
N PRO A 110 6.01 -6.77 -19.13
CA PRO A 110 5.51 -8.05 -18.64
C PRO A 110 6.31 -9.21 -19.25
N ARG A 111 6.55 -10.26 -18.45
CA ARG A 111 7.43 -11.38 -18.80
C ARG A 111 6.69 -12.43 -19.63
N LEU A 112 5.42 -12.67 -19.31
CA LEU A 112 4.61 -13.66 -20.01
C LEU A 112 3.91 -13.03 -21.23
N PRO A 113 3.86 -13.70 -22.39
CA PRO A 113 3.14 -13.19 -23.56
C PRO A 113 1.63 -13.06 -23.31
N ALA A 114 0.98 -12.11 -23.99
CA ALA A 114 -0.41 -11.70 -23.72
C ALA A 114 -1.44 -12.85 -23.77
N HIS A 115 -1.17 -13.92 -24.53
CA HIS A 115 -2.07 -15.07 -24.65
C HIS A 115 -2.16 -15.92 -23.37
N ILE A 116 -1.16 -15.88 -22.49
CA ILE A 116 -1.18 -16.60 -21.19
C ILE A 116 -1.90 -15.76 -20.12
N ARG A 117 -2.05 -14.45 -20.34
CA ARG A 117 -2.57 -13.51 -19.33
C ARG A 117 -4.09 -13.52 -19.15
N THR A 118 -4.82 -14.15 -20.08
CA THR A 118 -6.28 -14.22 -20.05
C THR A 118 -6.72 -15.67 -19.92
N PRO A 119 -7.14 -16.13 -18.73
CA PRO A 119 -8.00 -17.32 -18.64
C PRO A 119 -9.43 -17.05 -19.15
N VAL A 120 -9.63 -16.01 -19.97
CA VAL A 120 -10.94 -15.57 -20.47
C VAL A 120 -11.15 -15.95 -21.95
N GLN A 121 -10.10 -16.36 -22.67
CA GLN A 121 -10.20 -16.61 -24.11
C GLN A 121 -10.46 -18.08 -24.50
N ASP A 122 -10.18 -19.05 -23.64
CA ASP A 122 -10.42 -20.48 -23.96
C ASP A 122 -11.81 -20.96 -23.51
N LEU A 123 -12.85 -20.17 -23.82
CA LEU A 123 -14.24 -20.59 -23.63
C LEU A 123 -14.73 -21.59 -24.71
N HIS A 124 -13.89 -21.98 -25.67
CA HIS A 124 -14.35 -22.81 -26.80
C HIS A 124 -13.50 -24.02 -27.18
N THR A 125 -12.37 -24.34 -26.54
CA THR A 125 -11.57 -25.49 -27.03
C THR A 125 -10.72 -26.17 -25.97
N THR A 126 -11.34 -26.80 -24.97
CA THR A 126 -10.79 -28.03 -24.38
C THR A 126 -11.88 -28.80 -23.64
N SER A 127 -12.26 -29.93 -24.23
CA SER A 127 -13.14 -30.96 -23.69
C SER A 127 -12.44 -31.76 -22.58
N VAL A 128 -12.17 -31.13 -21.44
CA VAL A 128 -11.90 -31.83 -20.18
C VAL A 128 -12.85 -31.27 -19.15
N ILE A 129 -13.64 -32.15 -18.55
CA ILE A 129 -14.61 -31.83 -17.49
C ILE A 129 -13.82 -31.45 -16.23
N GLU A 130 -13.19 -30.29 -16.24
CA GLU A 130 -12.69 -29.62 -15.05
C GLU A 130 -13.88 -28.81 -14.52
N ARG A 131 -14.39 -29.23 -13.37
CA ARG A 131 -15.54 -28.65 -12.68
C ARG A 131 -15.36 -27.12 -12.61
N GLN A 132 -16.00 -26.40 -13.53
CA GLN A 132 -15.99 -24.94 -13.60
C GLN A 132 -16.74 -24.41 -12.38
N LEU A 133 -16.04 -24.37 -11.25
CA LEU A 133 -16.48 -23.62 -10.09
C LEU A 133 -16.63 -22.17 -10.54
N PRO A 134 -17.80 -21.55 -10.34
CA PRO A 134 -18.00 -20.18 -10.76
C PRO A 134 -16.97 -19.26 -10.08
N TRP A 135 -16.47 -18.23 -10.76
CA TRP A 135 -15.42 -17.34 -10.23
C TRP A 135 -15.71 -16.79 -8.82
N TYR A 136 -17.00 -16.65 -8.46
CA TYR A 136 -17.45 -16.20 -7.15
C TYR A 136 -17.39 -17.27 -6.04
N SER A 137 -17.36 -18.58 -6.37
CA SER A 137 -17.27 -19.62 -5.34
C SER A 137 -15.91 -19.62 -4.63
N VAL A 138 -14.87 -19.14 -5.31
CA VAL A 138 -13.55 -18.89 -4.68
C VAL A 138 -13.69 -17.83 -3.60
N LEU A 139 -14.43 -16.74 -3.85
CA LEU A 139 -14.67 -15.67 -2.87
C LEU A 139 -15.39 -16.14 -1.60
N LEU A 140 -16.18 -17.20 -1.71
CA LEU A 140 -16.94 -17.80 -0.61
C LEU A 140 -16.14 -18.85 0.18
N THR A 141 -14.87 -19.09 -0.17
CA THR A 141 -14.01 -20.00 0.59
C THR A 141 -13.77 -19.43 1.99
N PRO A 142 -13.91 -20.22 3.08
CA PRO A 142 -13.74 -19.72 4.45
C PRO A 142 -12.42 -18.97 4.68
N SER A 143 -11.32 -19.43 4.07
CA SER A 143 -10.01 -18.75 4.15
C SER A 143 -10.02 -17.35 3.53
N ILE A 144 -10.71 -17.15 2.39
CA ILE A 144 -10.82 -15.84 1.74
C ILE A 144 -11.71 -14.91 2.53
N ILE A 145 -12.83 -15.42 3.07
CA ILE A 145 -13.73 -14.62 3.91
C ILE A 145 -12.99 -14.10 5.14
N VAL A 146 -12.28 -14.98 5.86
CA VAL A 146 -11.50 -14.59 7.05
C VAL A 146 -10.45 -13.54 6.69
N ILE A 147 -9.63 -13.79 5.66
CA ILE A 147 -8.57 -12.87 5.25
C ILE A 147 -9.15 -11.52 4.78
N SER A 148 -10.21 -11.54 3.98
CA SER A 148 -10.84 -10.31 3.46
C SER A 148 -11.44 -9.49 4.59
N THR A 149 -12.09 -10.15 5.56
CA THR A 149 -12.62 -9.50 6.76
C THR A 149 -11.48 -8.89 7.60
N SER A 150 -10.38 -9.61 7.80
CA SER A 150 -9.21 -9.10 8.50
C SER A 150 -8.57 -7.90 7.81
N ILE A 151 -8.45 -7.92 6.48
CA ILE A 151 -7.92 -6.80 5.69
C ILE A 151 -8.86 -5.59 5.76
N PHE A 152 -10.17 -5.83 5.69
CA PHE A 152 -11.17 -4.77 5.81
C PHE A 152 -11.10 -4.08 7.18
N LEU A 153 -11.10 -4.84 8.27
CA LEU A 153 -10.97 -4.30 9.62
C LEU A 153 -9.64 -3.55 9.83
N GLN A 154 -8.54 -4.08 9.29
CA GLN A 154 -7.25 -3.38 9.31
C GLN A 154 -7.32 -2.07 8.52
N GLY A 155 -7.94 -2.05 7.35
CA GLY A 155 -8.11 -0.86 6.52
C GLY A 155 -8.90 0.25 7.23
N LEU A 156 -9.88 -0.11 8.06
CA LEU A 156 -10.61 0.86 8.89
C LEU A 156 -9.71 1.51 9.94
N VAL A 157 -8.79 0.75 10.53
CA VAL A 157 -8.00 1.20 11.69
C VAL A 157 -6.65 1.80 11.30
N PHE A 158 -6.05 1.34 10.22
CA PHE A 158 -4.72 1.70 9.74
C PHE A 158 -4.43 3.21 9.71
N PRO A 159 -5.32 4.09 9.21
CA PRO A 159 -5.01 5.52 9.14
C PRO A 159 -5.02 6.21 10.51
N TYR A 160 -5.61 5.62 11.57
CA TYR A 160 -5.79 6.33 12.84
C TYR A 160 -4.47 6.65 13.55
N PRO A 161 -3.54 5.70 13.79
CA PRO A 161 -2.30 6.02 14.48
C PRO A 161 -1.48 7.05 13.70
N THR A 162 -1.39 6.92 12.37
CA THR A 162 -0.64 7.89 11.56
C THR A 162 -1.29 9.28 11.53
N THR A 163 -2.61 9.37 11.63
CA THR A 163 -3.32 10.66 11.54
C THR A 163 -3.39 11.37 12.90
N PHE A 164 -3.68 10.64 13.97
CA PHE A 164 -3.98 11.22 15.28
C PHE A 164 -2.79 11.25 16.24
N LEU A 165 -1.72 10.50 15.98
CA LEU A 165 -0.54 10.47 16.86
C LEU A 165 0.11 11.87 17.04
N PRO A 166 0.29 12.71 16.00
CA PRO A 166 0.82 14.06 16.19
C PRO A 166 -0.13 14.95 16.98
N SER A 167 -1.43 14.90 16.69
CA SER A 167 -2.44 15.67 17.42
C SER A 167 -2.47 15.27 18.90
N TYR A 168 -2.36 13.97 19.20
CA TYR A 168 -2.25 13.46 20.56
C TYR A 168 -0.99 13.98 21.26
N ALA A 169 0.17 13.94 20.59
CA ALA A 169 1.41 14.51 21.13
C ALA A 169 1.24 16.01 21.47
N SER A 170 0.56 16.78 20.61
CA SER A 170 0.26 18.20 20.88
C SER A 170 -0.66 18.39 22.08
N THR A 171 -1.66 17.51 22.31
CA THR A 171 -2.51 17.60 23.51
C THR A 171 -1.77 17.34 24.82
N LEU A 172 -0.63 16.62 24.77
CA LEU A 172 0.27 16.43 25.91
C LEU A 172 1.20 17.64 26.14
N GLY A 173 1.06 18.71 25.36
CA GLY A 173 1.93 19.89 25.42
C GLY A 173 3.30 19.69 24.78
N LEU A 174 3.49 18.63 23.97
CA LEU A 174 4.74 18.44 23.24
C LEU A 174 4.83 19.42 22.07
N GLU A 175 6.04 19.90 21.83
CA GLU A 175 6.37 20.79 20.71
C GLU A 175 5.96 20.17 19.36
N THR A 176 5.43 20.98 18.45
CA THR A 176 4.97 20.55 17.12
C THR A 176 6.07 19.87 16.29
N SER A 177 7.32 20.30 16.47
CA SER A 177 8.50 19.64 15.86
C SER A 177 8.65 18.19 16.33
N LYS A 178 8.49 17.93 17.63
CA LYS A 178 8.54 16.58 18.22
C LYS A 178 7.33 15.74 17.81
N ALA A 179 6.16 16.34 17.68
CA ALA A 179 4.97 15.63 17.19
C ALA A 179 5.15 15.17 15.73
N SER A 180 5.74 16.02 14.88
CA SER A 180 5.98 15.73 13.46
C SER A 180 7.10 14.70 13.27
N SER A 181 8.12 14.71 14.13
CA SER A 181 9.20 13.72 14.09
C SER A 181 8.70 12.30 14.39
N LEU A 182 7.60 12.12 15.12
CA LEU A 182 6.98 10.80 15.31
C LEU A 182 6.54 10.18 13.98
N LEU A 183 5.92 10.94 13.07
CA LEU A 183 5.55 10.42 11.74
C LEU A 183 6.78 10.09 10.90
N SER A 184 7.82 10.91 11.03
CA SER A 184 9.08 10.66 10.36
C SER A 184 9.73 9.36 10.85
N ILE A 185 9.68 9.09 12.16
CA ILE A 185 10.16 7.85 12.77
C ILE A 185 9.38 6.64 12.25
N SER A 186 8.05 6.69 12.16
CA SER A 186 7.27 5.56 11.64
C SER A 186 7.56 5.30 10.16
N ALA A 187 7.70 6.36 9.35
CA ALA A 187 8.06 6.24 7.93
C ALA A 187 9.45 5.62 7.72
N LEU A 188 10.42 5.96 8.57
CA LEU A 188 11.77 5.36 8.55
C LEU A 188 11.73 3.88 8.93
N TRP A 189 11.03 3.52 10.02
CA TRP A 189 10.93 2.13 10.48
C TRP A 189 10.08 1.23 9.59
N GLN A 190 9.20 1.82 8.77
CA GLN A 190 8.43 1.11 7.77
C GLN A 190 9.31 0.44 6.71
N VAL A 191 10.42 1.06 6.31
CA VAL A 191 11.33 0.53 5.28
C VAL A 191 11.91 -0.84 5.66
N PRO A 192 12.62 -1.00 6.81
CA PRO A 192 13.13 -2.30 7.21
C PRO A 192 12.01 -3.29 7.54
N GLY A 193 10.87 -2.83 8.08
CA GLY A 193 9.71 -3.68 8.34
C GLY A 193 9.19 -4.35 7.06
N LEU A 194 9.04 -3.57 5.98
CA LEU A 194 8.58 -4.07 4.69
C LEU A 194 9.55 -5.08 4.06
N ILE A 195 10.85 -4.81 4.14
CA ILE A 195 11.87 -5.70 3.56
C ILE A 195 12.02 -6.99 4.39
N LEU A 196 12.14 -6.88 5.71
CA LEU A 196 12.37 -8.02 6.60
C LEU A 196 11.14 -8.90 6.71
N LEU A 197 9.94 -8.35 6.87
CA LEU A 197 8.72 -9.15 6.91
C LEU A 197 8.36 -9.72 5.54
N GLY A 198 8.70 -9.01 4.45
CA GLY A 198 8.62 -9.56 3.10
C GLY A 198 9.54 -10.76 2.91
N TRP A 199 10.80 -10.66 3.31
CA TRP A 199 11.74 -11.78 3.30
C TRP A 199 11.30 -12.93 4.22
N PHE A 200 10.83 -12.63 5.43
CA PHE A 200 10.34 -13.62 6.39
C PHE A 200 9.11 -14.36 5.87
N SER A 201 8.22 -13.64 5.18
CA SER A 201 7.09 -14.24 4.47
C SER A 201 7.54 -15.29 3.48
N ASP A 202 8.75 -15.16 2.93
CA ASP A 202 9.22 -16.08 1.91
C ASP A 202 9.55 -17.49 2.43
N HIS A 203 9.90 -17.62 3.71
CA HIS A 203 10.40 -18.86 4.32
C HIS A 203 9.39 -19.55 5.24
N VAL A 204 8.31 -18.87 5.64
CA VAL A 204 7.34 -19.35 6.63
C VAL A 204 5.94 -19.53 6.00
N SER A 205 5.12 -20.39 6.59
CA SER A 205 3.72 -20.56 6.20
C SER A 205 2.96 -19.25 6.28
N ILE A 206 2.09 -18.99 5.30
CA ILE A 206 1.47 -17.68 5.07
C ILE A 206 0.68 -17.08 6.24
N HIS A 207 0.14 -17.94 7.11
CA HIS A 207 -0.71 -17.52 8.21
C HIS A 207 0.07 -16.78 9.30
N ILE A 208 1.31 -17.18 9.58
CA ILE A 208 2.14 -16.61 10.66
C ILE A 208 2.61 -15.18 10.32
N PRO A 209 3.18 -14.90 9.12
CA PRO A 209 3.56 -13.55 8.72
C PRO A 209 2.39 -12.58 8.66
N HIS A 210 1.15 -13.04 8.43
CA HIS A 210 -0.01 -12.15 8.44
C HIS A 210 -0.51 -11.86 9.86
N SER A 211 -0.65 -12.88 10.71
CA SER A 211 -1.23 -12.72 12.04
C SER A 211 -0.29 -12.06 13.04
N LEU A 212 1.01 -12.38 12.99
CA LEU A 212 1.98 -11.91 13.99
C LEU A 212 2.19 -10.38 13.95
N PRO A 213 2.48 -9.73 12.81
CA PRO A 213 2.60 -8.27 12.75
C PRO A 213 1.32 -7.55 13.16
N THR A 214 0.17 -8.07 12.72
CA THR A 214 -1.15 -7.51 13.05
C THR A 214 -1.43 -7.57 14.54
N LEU A 215 -1.06 -8.69 15.19
CA LEU A 215 -1.19 -8.86 16.63
C LEU A 215 -0.25 -7.90 17.37
N VAL A 216 1.02 -7.82 16.97
CA VAL A 216 2.02 -6.93 17.58
C VAL A 216 1.60 -5.46 17.44
N SER A 217 1.12 -5.04 16.27
CA SER A 217 0.65 -3.67 16.07
C SER A 217 -0.61 -3.37 16.88
N GLY A 218 -1.55 -4.31 16.96
CA GLY A 218 -2.78 -4.15 17.76
C GLY A 218 -2.48 -4.06 19.26
N LEU A 219 -1.64 -4.95 19.78
CA LEU A 219 -1.17 -4.89 21.17
C LEU A 219 -0.36 -3.63 21.44
N GLY A 220 0.45 -3.18 20.48
CA GLY A 220 1.18 -1.91 20.56
C GLY A 220 0.24 -0.70 20.71
N CYS A 221 -0.86 -0.66 19.96
CA CYS A 221 -1.86 0.40 20.13
C CYS A 221 -2.49 0.39 21.54
N LEU A 222 -2.79 -0.77 22.11
CA LEU A 222 -3.41 -0.88 23.43
C LEU A 222 -2.44 -0.57 24.57
N PHE A 223 -1.27 -1.20 24.56
CA PHE A 223 -0.35 -1.20 25.69
C PHE A 223 0.75 -0.15 25.61
N LEU A 224 1.11 0.33 24.42
CA LEU A 224 2.15 1.36 24.28
C LEU A 224 1.54 2.73 24.04
N TRP A 225 0.60 2.87 23.10
CA TRP A 225 0.01 4.18 22.83
C TRP A 225 -0.93 4.64 23.95
N GLY A 226 -1.83 3.78 24.42
CA GLY A 226 -2.78 4.10 25.50
C GLY A 226 -2.17 4.79 26.72
N PRO A 227 -1.08 4.26 27.33
CA PRO A 227 -0.44 4.88 28.48
C PRO A 227 0.67 5.90 28.14
N ALA A 228 1.00 6.14 26.86
CA ALA A 228 2.12 6.99 26.49
C ALA A 228 1.83 8.48 26.76
N LYS A 229 2.51 9.05 27.75
CA LYS A 229 2.41 10.49 28.11
C LYS A 229 3.66 11.30 27.77
N ALA A 230 4.70 10.66 27.24
CA ALA A 230 6.00 11.28 27.02
C ALA A 230 6.51 11.00 25.59
N PHE A 231 7.37 11.89 25.10
CA PHE A 231 7.95 11.73 23.76
C PHE A 231 8.68 10.39 23.54
N PRO A 232 9.53 9.89 24.46
CA PRO A 232 10.22 8.62 24.24
C PRO A 232 9.28 7.42 24.10
N THR A 233 8.21 7.36 24.90
CA THR A 233 7.24 6.26 24.81
C THR A 233 6.43 6.31 23.52
N LEU A 234 6.06 7.51 23.06
CA LEU A 234 5.45 7.73 21.75
C LEU A 234 6.39 7.38 20.60
N ALA A 235 7.70 7.66 20.73
CA ALA A 235 8.70 7.32 19.72
C ALA A 235 8.90 5.80 19.59
N VAL A 236 8.89 5.07 20.71
CA VAL A 236 8.92 3.60 20.72
C VAL A 236 7.66 3.04 20.03
N PHE A 237 6.48 3.56 20.38
CA PHE A 237 5.24 3.17 19.70
C PHE A 237 5.30 3.46 18.19
N SER A 238 5.76 4.65 17.80
CA SER A 238 5.86 5.03 16.38
C SER A 238 6.80 4.13 15.60
N SER A 239 7.93 3.73 16.22
CA SER A 239 8.89 2.80 15.63
C SER A 239 8.27 1.41 15.41
N LEU A 240 7.57 0.88 16.41
CA LEU A 240 6.86 -0.40 16.33
C LEU A 240 5.71 -0.35 15.31
N TRP A 241 4.95 0.73 15.29
CA TRP A 241 3.87 0.94 14.33
C TRP A 241 4.41 1.01 12.89
N GLY A 242 5.50 1.73 12.67
CA GLY A 242 6.19 1.77 11.37
C GLY A 242 6.61 0.36 10.93
N PHE A 243 7.28 -0.38 11.82
CA PHE A 243 7.82 -1.70 11.49
C PHE A 243 6.76 -2.78 11.25
N PHE A 244 5.70 -2.83 12.06
CA PHE A 244 4.71 -3.93 12.00
C PHE A 244 3.36 -3.53 11.39
N GLY A 245 2.95 -2.26 11.50
CA GLY A 245 1.61 -1.81 11.15
C GLY A 245 1.34 -1.68 9.65
N VAL A 246 2.38 -1.53 8.83
CA VAL A 246 2.26 -1.31 7.37
C VAL A 246 2.58 -2.55 6.52
N PRO A 247 3.52 -3.44 6.91
CA PRO A 247 3.91 -4.57 6.08
C PRO A 247 2.87 -5.64 5.81
N TYR A 248 1.67 -5.56 6.41
CA TYR A 248 0.56 -6.46 6.08
C TYR A 248 0.21 -6.45 4.57
N SER A 249 0.47 -5.33 3.87
CA SER A 249 0.29 -5.17 2.42
C SER A 249 1.18 -6.08 1.56
N VAL A 250 2.34 -6.50 2.08
CA VAL A 250 3.31 -7.36 1.38
C VAL A 250 2.80 -8.80 1.26
N PHE A 251 1.90 -9.22 2.14
CA PHE A 251 1.40 -10.60 2.20
C PHE A 251 0.30 -10.90 1.18
N TRP A 252 -0.31 -9.89 0.56
CA TRP A 252 -1.42 -10.09 -0.39
C TRP A 252 -1.04 -11.00 -1.57
N SER A 253 0.19 -10.92 -2.06
CA SER A 253 0.67 -11.70 -3.21
C SER A 253 0.78 -13.20 -2.91
N ARG A 254 1.26 -13.54 -1.72
CA ARG A 254 1.29 -14.93 -1.27
C ARG A 254 -0.11 -15.46 -1.00
N ILE A 255 -1.03 -14.61 -0.54
CA ILE A 255 -2.41 -15.03 -0.27
C ILE A 255 -3.07 -15.40 -1.60
N SER A 256 -2.97 -14.54 -2.61
CA SER A 256 -3.48 -14.83 -3.94
C SER A 256 -2.86 -16.10 -4.54
N TYR A 257 -1.56 -16.32 -4.36
CA TYR A 257 -0.89 -17.53 -4.85
C TYR A 257 -1.33 -18.81 -4.12
N GLY A 258 -1.38 -18.78 -2.79
CA GLY A 258 -1.81 -19.93 -1.99
C GLY A 258 -3.25 -20.36 -2.30
N LEU A 259 -4.09 -19.39 -2.71
CA LEU A 259 -5.45 -19.65 -3.16
C LEU A 259 -5.49 -20.23 -4.58
N ALA A 260 -4.70 -19.68 -5.52
CA ALA A 260 -4.58 -20.19 -6.89
C ALA A 260 -4.08 -21.66 -6.93
N LYS A 261 -3.13 -22.00 -6.06
CA LYS A 261 -2.63 -23.39 -5.95
C LYS A 261 -3.69 -24.36 -5.40
N LYS A 262 -4.52 -23.91 -4.45
CA LYS A 262 -5.61 -24.73 -3.89
C LYS A 262 -6.79 -24.91 -4.85
N SER A 263 -7.02 -23.96 -5.76
CA SER A 263 -8.08 -24.07 -6.78
C SER A 263 -7.66 -24.88 -8.01
N GLY A 264 -6.42 -25.41 -8.06
CA GLY A 264 -5.94 -26.23 -9.17
C GLY A 264 -5.66 -25.44 -10.46
N GLN A 265 -5.57 -24.12 -10.39
CA GLN A 265 -5.40 -23.25 -11.57
C GLN A 265 -3.94 -23.04 -12.01
N GLU A 266 -2.98 -23.69 -11.34
CA GLU A 266 -1.57 -23.73 -11.75
C GLU A 266 -1.13 -25.19 -11.83
N LYS A 267 -0.83 -25.66 -13.05
CA LYS A 267 0.00 -26.84 -13.31
C LYS A 267 1.43 -26.39 -13.58
#